data_AF-A0A8J2L4M5-F1
#
_entry.id   AF-A0A8J2L4M5-F1
#
_cell.length_a   1.000
_cell.length_b   1.000
_cell.length_c   1.000
_cell.angle_alpha   90.00
_cell.angle_beta   90.00
_cell.angle_gamma   90.00
#
_symmetry.space_group_name_H-M   'P 1'
#
loop_
_entity.id
_entity.type
_entity.pdbx_description
1 polymer ?
#
loop_
_entity_poly.entity_id
_entity_poly.type
_entity_poly.pdbx_seq_one_letter_code
_entity_poly.pdbx_strand_id
1 'polypeptide(L)'
;MLTKILLILALSSMINANTGLDDVEPAKDMPCKHVVARLVKRQLAEITTCINTMEFKSKKDRAEKLACIIKCVGMREKIIAPDGKLDQAHADAFMKREIPPRLLPHAKPVLQKCFDLGVDMVDPTEEYCHSYKPTIKCVMDEVTKLCEEHE
;
A
#
# COMPACT_ATOMS: atom_id res chain seq x y z
N MET A 1 -8.04 8.31 -18.26
CA MET A 1 -7.19 9.31 -17.55
C MET A 1 -7.85 9.88 -16.30
N LEU A 2 -9.18 9.94 -16.19
CA LEU A 2 -9.90 10.44 -15.00
C LEU A 2 -9.70 9.61 -13.71
N THR A 3 -9.46 8.30 -13.82
CA THR A 3 -9.25 7.41 -12.65
C THR A 3 -7.93 7.65 -11.90
N LYS A 4 -6.91 8.22 -12.58
CA LYS A 4 -5.60 8.56 -11.95
C LYS A 4 -5.67 9.83 -11.10
N ILE A 5 -6.57 10.75 -11.45
CA ILE A 5 -6.86 11.96 -10.66
C ILE A 5 -7.69 11.58 -9.43
N LEU A 6 -8.62 10.62 -9.57
CA LEU A 6 -9.39 10.07 -8.45
C LEU A 6 -8.53 9.46 -7.33
N LEU A 7 -7.36 8.88 -7.64
CA LEU A 7 -6.44 8.34 -6.62
C LEU A 7 -5.75 9.45 -5.81
N ILE A 8 -5.31 10.53 -6.47
CA ILE A 8 -4.74 11.70 -5.78
C ILE A 8 -5.83 12.47 -5.03
N LEU A 9 -7.06 12.53 -5.58
CA LEU A 9 -8.21 13.17 -4.96
C LEU A 9 -8.81 12.37 -3.79
N ALA A 10 -8.85 11.04 -3.87
CA ALA A 10 -9.27 10.17 -2.75
C ALA A 10 -8.27 10.23 -1.58
N LEU A 11 -6.99 10.42 -1.88
CA LEU A 11 -5.96 10.67 -0.87
C LEU A 11 -6.07 12.08 -0.28
N SER A 12 -6.55 13.08 -1.03
CA SER A 12 -6.71 14.45 -0.52
C SER A 12 -8.04 14.71 0.19
N SER A 13 -9.10 13.94 -0.08
CA SER A 13 -10.32 13.99 0.71
C SER A 13 -10.17 13.39 2.13
N MET A 14 -9.14 12.56 2.35
CA MET A 14 -8.80 12.03 3.69
C MET A 14 -7.87 12.95 4.51
N ILE A 15 -7.36 14.05 3.93
CA ILE A 15 -6.42 14.97 4.60
C ILE A 15 -7.13 16.01 5.48
N ASN A 16 -8.47 16.08 5.47
CA ASN A 16 -9.23 17.06 6.26
C ASN A 16 -9.66 16.58 7.66
N ALA A 17 -8.85 15.74 8.31
CA ALA A 17 -8.95 15.48 9.75
C ALA A 17 -7.68 15.97 10.43
N ASN A 18 -7.66 17.28 10.72
CA ASN A 18 -6.68 17.89 11.60
C ASN A 18 -7.04 17.52 13.04
N THR A 19 -6.49 16.42 13.55
CA THR A 19 -6.42 16.16 15.00
C THR A 19 -5.00 15.75 15.34
N GLY A 20 -4.37 16.53 16.23
CA GLY A 20 -3.06 16.23 16.78
C GLY A 20 -3.06 14.86 17.43
N LEU A 21 -2.02 14.08 17.14
CA LEU A 21 -1.78 12.77 17.74
C LEU A 21 -0.28 12.63 17.98
N ASP A 22 0.20 13.33 19.00
CA ASP A 22 1.34 12.88 19.81
C ASP A 22 0.78 11.89 20.83
N ASP A 23 0.47 10.67 20.40
CA ASP A 23 0.36 9.48 21.26
C ASP A 23 0.17 8.24 20.36
N VAL A 24 1.18 7.38 20.33
CA VAL A 24 1.12 6.09 19.63
C VAL A 24 0.29 5.13 20.48
N GLU A 25 -1.04 5.26 20.44
CA GLU A 25 -1.91 4.23 21.02
C GLU A 25 -1.73 2.90 20.27
N PRO A 26 -1.64 1.76 20.99
CA PRO A 26 -1.57 0.46 20.37
C PRO A 26 -2.81 0.25 19.49
N ALA A 27 -2.62 -0.39 18.33
CA ALA A 27 -3.66 -0.59 17.32
C ALA A 27 -4.94 -1.31 17.81
N LYS A 28 -5.03 -1.76 19.07
CA LYS A 28 -6.10 -2.61 19.56
C LYS A 28 -7.51 -2.02 19.42
N ASP A 29 -7.69 -0.72 19.63
CA ASP A 29 -9.03 -0.12 19.78
C ASP A 29 -9.36 1.01 18.77
N MET A 30 -8.46 1.29 17.84
CA MET A 30 -8.63 2.35 16.83
C MET A 30 -9.71 1.99 15.79
N PRO A 31 -10.74 2.83 15.52
CA PRO A 31 -11.77 2.60 14.49
C PRO A 31 -11.18 2.20 13.12
N CYS A 32 -11.90 1.37 12.34
CA CYS A 32 -11.38 0.84 11.08
C CYS A 32 -10.88 1.94 10.13
N LYS A 33 -11.68 3.00 9.95
CA LYS A 33 -11.29 4.16 9.12
C LYS A 33 -10.00 4.85 9.58
N HIS A 34 -9.75 4.92 10.89
CA HIS A 34 -8.49 5.46 11.42
C HIS A 34 -7.29 4.54 11.14
N VAL A 35 -7.49 3.21 11.17
CA VAL A 35 -6.45 2.25 10.77
C VAL A 35 -6.08 2.44 9.30
N VAL A 36 -7.08 2.54 8.42
CA VAL A 36 -6.86 2.79 6.99
C VAL A 36 -6.19 4.14 6.76
N ALA A 37 -6.63 5.21 7.43
CA ALA A 37 -6.01 6.52 7.32
C ALA A 37 -4.53 6.51 7.76
N ARG A 38 -4.20 5.78 8.84
CA ARG A 38 -2.82 5.60 9.30
C ARG A 38 -1.97 4.84 8.29
N LEU A 39 -2.47 3.75 7.74
CA LEU A 39 -1.80 2.97 6.70
C LEU A 39 -1.53 3.83 5.46
N VAL A 40 -2.53 4.58 5.02
CA VAL A 40 -2.41 5.52 3.89
C VAL A 40 -1.35 6.59 4.16
N LYS A 41 -1.36 7.23 5.34
CA LYS A 41 -0.37 8.25 5.70
C LYS A 41 1.06 7.71 5.66
N ARG A 42 1.27 6.50 6.20
CA ARG A 42 2.56 5.81 6.13
C ARG A 42 2.98 5.54 4.70
N GLN A 43 2.07 5.02 3.89
CA GLN A 43 2.35 4.71 2.49
C GLN A 43 2.69 5.95 1.67
N LEU A 44 2.05 7.10 1.94
CA LEU A 44 2.39 8.39 1.34
C LEU A 44 3.80 8.88 1.73
N ALA A 45 4.22 8.66 2.98
CA ALA A 45 5.57 9.00 3.43
C ALA A 45 6.62 8.14 2.71
N GLU A 46 6.37 6.83 2.57
CA GLU A 46 7.27 5.94 1.83
C GLU A 46 7.27 6.22 0.33
N ILE A 47 6.12 6.57 -0.27
CA ILE A 47 6.03 7.03 -1.67
C ILE A 47 6.94 8.24 -1.89
N THR A 48 6.86 9.22 -0.99
CA THR A 48 7.71 10.42 -1.04
C THR A 48 9.18 10.05 -0.97
N THR A 49 9.55 9.15 -0.06
CA THR A 49 10.91 8.63 0.06
C THR A 49 11.36 7.96 -1.24
N CYS A 50 10.56 7.06 -1.79
CA CYS A 50 10.88 6.37 -3.04
C CYS A 50 11.03 7.32 -4.23
N ILE A 51 10.16 8.33 -4.34
CA ILE A 51 10.30 9.37 -5.37
C ILE A 51 11.62 10.13 -5.23
N ASN A 52 12.04 10.44 -4.01
CA ASN A 52 13.27 11.19 -3.78
C ASN A 52 14.54 10.35 -3.99
N THR A 53 14.46 9.03 -3.82
CA THR A 53 15.59 8.11 -4.03
C THR A 53 15.71 7.60 -5.46
N MET A 54 14.61 7.62 -6.22
CA MET A 54 14.60 7.16 -7.60
C MET A 54 14.98 8.30 -8.54
N GLU A 55 15.89 8.02 -9.47
CA GLU A 55 16.24 8.97 -10.51
C GLU A 55 15.23 8.92 -11.65
N PHE A 56 14.59 10.06 -11.94
CA PHE A 56 13.65 10.21 -13.05
C PHE A 56 14.19 11.17 -14.09
N LYS A 57 14.13 10.76 -15.36
CA LYS A 57 14.60 11.59 -16.49
C LYS A 57 13.66 12.76 -16.77
N SER A 58 12.37 12.61 -16.45
CA SER A 58 11.33 13.62 -16.68
C SER A 58 10.08 13.34 -15.86
N LYS A 59 9.12 14.28 -15.84
CA LYS A 59 7.78 14.05 -15.27
C LYS A 59 7.03 12.89 -15.96
N LYS A 60 7.26 12.70 -17.27
CA LYS A 60 6.67 11.60 -18.04
C LYS A 60 7.26 10.25 -17.62
N ASP A 61 8.58 10.16 -17.52
CA ASP A 61 9.30 8.96 -17.03
C ASP A 61 8.84 8.57 -15.63
N ARG A 62 8.68 9.56 -14.73
CA ARG A 62 8.10 9.33 -13.39
C ARG A 62 6.68 8.75 -13.45
N ALA A 63 5.83 9.24 -14.35
CA ALA A 63 4.47 8.74 -14.51
C ALA A 63 4.43 7.30 -15.06
N GLU A 64 5.37 6.94 -15.93
CA GLU A 64 5.53 5.58 -16.47
C GLU A 64 6.05 4.60 -15.41
N LYS A 65 6.95 5.07 -14.53
CA LYS A 65 7.53 4.31 -13.40
C LYS A 65 6.70 4.30 -12.12
N LEU A 66 5.43 4.70 -12.17
CA LEU A 66 4.58 4.73 -10.97
C LEU A 66 4.50 3.36 -10.27
N ALA A 67 4.44 2.27 -11.03
CA ALA A 67 4.43 0.92 -10.45
C ALA A 67 5.78 0.59 -9.77
N CYS A 68 6.90 1.09 -10.29
CA CYS A 68 8.21 0.95 -9.66
C CYS A 68 8.33 1.75 -8.35
N ILE A 69 7.67 2.91 -8.25
CA ILE A 69 7.59 3.66 -6.99
C ILE A 69 6.89 2.80 -5.93
N ILE A 70 5.78 2.15 -6.28
CA ILE A 70 5.05 1.28 -5.34
C ILE A 70 5.85 0.00 -5.02
N LYS A 71 6.57 -0.58 -6.00
CA LYS A 71 7.55 -1.66 -5.74
C LYS A 71 8.59 -1.22 -4.70
N CYS A 72 9.17 -0.03 -4.86
CA CYS A 72 10.12 0.53 -3.90
C CYS A 72 9.51 0.62 -2.49
N VAL A 73 8.26 1.09 -2.36
CA VAL A 73 7.57 1.12 -1.06
C VAL A 73 7.43 -0.29 -0.46
N GLY A 74 7.03 -1.27 -1.28
CA GLY A 74 6.96 -2.67 -0.85
C GLY A 74 8.29 -3.23 -0.37
N MET A 75 9.41 -2.84 -1.01
CA MET A 75 10.75 -3.24 -0.59
C MET A 75 11.14 -2.59 0.75
N ARG A 76 10.79 -1.31 0.95
CA ARG A 76 11.07 -0.59 2.20
C ARG A 76 10.26 -1.13 3.38
N GLU A 77 9.02 -1.54 3.13
CA GLU A 77 8.17 -2.20 4.12
C GLU A 77 8.46 -3.71 4.27
N LYS A 78 9.44 -4.23 3.52
CA LYS A 78 9.86 -5.64 3.48
C LYS A 78 8.79 -6.62 2.99
N ILE A 79 7.69 -6.12 2.43
CA ILE A 79 6.66 -6.94 1.77
C ILE A 79 7.19 -7.51 0.45
N ILE A 80 8.15 -6.82 -0.16
CA ILE A 80 8.89 -7.27 -1.34
C ILE A 80 10.34 -7.51 -0.90
N ALA A 81 10.86 -8.70 -1.17
CA ALA A 81 12.23 -9.07 -0.89
C ALA A 81 13.21 -8.33 -1.81
N PRO A 82 14.52 -8.29 -1.48
CA PRO A 82 15.53 -7.64 -2.31
C PRO A 82 15.62 -8.18 -3.75
N ASP A 83 15.20 -9.42 -3.98
CA ASP A 83 15.11 -10.03 -5.32
C ASP A 83 13.87 -9.57 -6.11
N GLY A 84 13.05 -8.69 -5.54
CA GLY A 84 11.83 -8.14 -6.12
C GLY A 84 10.61 -9.06 -6.03
N LYS A 85 10.70 -10.23 -5.40
CA LYS A 85 9.55 -11.11 -5.19
C LYS A 85 8.77 -10.71 -3.94
N LEU A 86 7.49 -11.08 -3.91
CA LEU A 86 6.69 -10.88 -2.70
C LEU A 86 7.16 -11.83 -1.58
N ASP A 87 7.22 -11.33 -0.36
CA ASP A 87 7.60 -12.10 0.84
C ASP A 87 6.39 -12.26 1.77
N GLN A 88 5.82 -13.47 1.78
CA GLN A 88 4.59 -13.75 2.53
C GLN A 88 4.80 -13.65 4.03
N ALA A 89 5.96 -14.06 4.53
CA ALA A 89 6.24 -14.05 5.96
C ALA A 89 6.30 -12.62 6.48
N HIS A 90 6.95 -11.72 5.72
CA HIS A 90 7.00 -10.31 6.06
C HIS A 90 5.65 -9.60 5.83
N ALA A 91 4.87 -9.98 4.82
CA ALA A 91 3.50 -9.48 4.63
C ALA A 91 2.60 -9.86 5.82
N ASP A 92 2.64 -11.11 6.29
CA ASP A 92 1.92 -11.57 7.48
C ASP A 92 2.36 -10.81 8.74
N ALA A 93 3.66 -10.57 8.90
CA ALA A 93 4.19 -9.79 10.02
C ALA A 93 3.75 -8.31 9.96
N PHE A 94 3.71 -7.71 8.77
CA PHE A 94 3.20 -6.36 8.55
C PHE A 94 1.73 -6.27 8.96
N MET A 95 0.88 -7.19 8.49
CA MET A 95 -0.54 -7.22 8.86
C MET A 95 -0.73 -7.30 10.37
N LYS A 96 -0.04 -8.23 11.05
CA LYS A 96 -0.15 -8.39 12.52
C LYS A 96 0.29 -7.15 13.30
N ARG A 97 1.23 -6.38 12.76
CA ARG A 97 1.75 -5.16 13.39
C ARG A 97 0.83 -3.96 13.20
N GLU A 98 0.31 -3.80 11.99
CA GLU A 98 -0.38 -2.55 11.59
C GLU A 98 -1.90 -2.65 11.68
N ILE A 99 -2.46 -3.87 11.57
CA ILE A 99 -3.91 -4.13 11.56
C ILE A 99 -4.32 -4.67 12.94
N PRO A 100 -5.34 -4.07 13.59
CA PRO A 100 -5.87 -4.56 14.85
C PRO A 100 -6.31 -6.04 14.77
N PRO A 101 -6.12 -6.85 15.83
CA PRO A 101 -6.52 -8.26 15.82
C PRO A 101 -7.97 -8.51 15.43
N ARG A 102 -8.89 -7.59 15.76
CA ARG A 102 -10.32 -7.69 15.39
C ARG A 102 -10.60 -7.55 13.89
N LEU A 103 -9.69 -6.91 13.14
CA LEU A 103 -9.81 -6.74 11.68
C LEU A 103 -8.99 -7.79 10.91
N LEU A 104 -8.05 -8.48 11.55
CA LEU A 104 -7.20 -9.49 10.90
C LEU A 104 -7.96 -10.65 10.22
N PRO A 105 -9.04 -11.21 10.81
CA PRO A 105 -9.82 -12.28 10.16
C PRO A 105 -10.41 -11.87 8.82
N HIS A 106 -10.66 -10.57 8.63
CA HIS A 106 -11.23 -9.99 7.41
C HIS A 106 -10.14 -9.52 6.44
N ALA A 107 -9.10 -8.85 6.96
CA ALA A 107 -8.00 -8.35 6.15
C ALA A 107 -7.15 -9.47 5.55
N LYS A 108 -6.89 -10.54 6.32
CA LYS A 108 -5.92 -11.57 5.91
C LYS A 108 -6.34 -12.34 4.65
N PRO A 109 -7.56 -12.90 4.53
CA PRO A 109 -7.96 -13.65 3.33
C PRO A 109 -7.94 -12.78 2.08
N VAL A 110 -8.35 -11.53 2.24
CA VAL A 110 -8.44 -10.55 1.17
C VAL A 110 -7.05 -10.16 0.66
N LEU A 111 -6.13 -9.83 1.56
CA LEU A 111 -4.75 -9.51 1.20
C LEU A 111 -3.99 -10.74 0.68
N GLN A 112 -4.31 -11.94 1.18
CA GLN A 112 -3.74 -13.19 0.66
C GLN A 112 -4.07 -13.39 -0.81
N LYS A 113 -5.33 -13.20 -1.22
CA LYS A 113 -5.73 -13.28 -2.63
C LYS A 113 -4.91 -12.34 -3.52
N CYS A 114 -4.63 -11.13 -3.05
CA CYS A 114 -3.81 -10.17 -3.79
C CYS A 114 -2.35 -10.60 -3.85
N PHE A 115 -1.83 -11.21 -2.78
CA PHE A 115 -0.50 -11.76 -2.74
C PHE A 115 -0.35 -12.93 -3.73
N ASP A 116 -1.28 -13.88 -3.73
CA ASP A 116 -1.27 -15.03 -4.63
C ASP A 116 -1.25 -14.60 -6.10
N LEU A 117 -2.03 -13.55 -6.44
CA LEU A 117 -1.98 -12.93 -7.78
C LEU A 117 -0.58 -12.43 -8.16
N GLY A 118 0.17 -11.90 -7.19
CA GLY A 118 1.51 -11.37 -7.44
C GLY A 118 2.59 -12.44 -7.55
N VAL A 119 2.43 -13.60 -6.90
CA VAL A 119 3.39 -14.71 -7.00
C VAL A 119 3.55 -15.18 -8.45
N ASP A 120 2.45 -15.23 -9.20
CA ASP A 120 2.45 -15.73 -10.57
C ASP A 120 2.74 -14.64 -11.63
N MET A 121 2.47 -13.37 -11.31
CA MET A 121 2.46 -12.30 -12.31
C MET A 121 3.65 -11.35 -12.24
N VAL A 122 4.35 -11.28 -11.10
CA VAL A 122 5.43 -10.30 -10.90
C VAL A 122 6.70 -10.73 -11.63
N ASP A 123 7.22 -9.82 -12.46
CA ASP A 123 8.55 -9.92 -13.06
C ASP A 123 9.46 -8.87 -12.41
N PRO A 124 10.41 -9.30 -11.54
CA PRO A 124 11.33 -8.38 -10.88
C PRO A 124 12.27 -7.62 -11.81
N THR A 125 12.47 -8.11 -13.05
CA THR A 125 13.46 -7.60 -14.01
C THR A 125 12.90 -6.52 -14.94
N GLU A 126 11.58 -6.31 -14.92
CA GLU A 126 10.91 -5.37 -15.80
C GLU A 126 11.26 -3.91 -15.50
N GLU A 127 11.69 -3.15 -16.52
CA GLU A 127 12.12 -1.75 -16.41
C GLU A 127 11.03 -0.83 -15.79
N TYR A 128 9.76 -1.05 -16.14
CA TYR A 128 8.64 -0.21 -15.72
C TYR A 128 7.71 -0.86 -14.69
N CYS A 129 8.08 -2.05 -14.20
CA CYS A 129 7.38 -2.78 -13.15
C CYS A 129 5.86 -2.95 -13.38
N HIS A 130 5.39 -3.01 -14.63
CA HIS A 130 3.97 -3.14 -14.94
C HIS A 130 3.37 -4.46 -14.48
N SER A 131 4.18 -5.51 -14.38
CA SER A 131 3.86 -6.80 -13.76
C SER A 131 3.37 -6.70 -12.32
N TYR A 132 3.72 -5.63 -11.59
CA TYR A 132 3.21 -5.37 -10.23
C TYR A 132 1.82 -4.72 -10.22
N LYS A 133 1.36 -4.12 -11.34
CA LYS A 133 0.10 -3.36 -11.38
C LYS A 133 -1.12 -4.19 -10.97
N PRO A 134 -1.29 -5.47 -11.37
CA PRO A 134 -2.43 -6.29 -10.94
C PRO A 134 -2.47 -6.46 -9.43
N THR A 135 -1.35 -6.82 -8.81
CA THR A 135 -1.20 -6.95 -7.35
C THR A 135 -1.50 -5.63 -6.64
N ILE A 136 -0.90 -4.52 -7.11
CA ILE A 136 -1.11 -3.19 -6.53
C ILE A 136 -2.60 -2.81 -6.61
N LYS A 137 -3.23 -3.02 -7.76
CA LYS A 137 -4.65 -2.73 -7.94
C LYS A 137 -5.51 -3.56 -7.00
N CYS A 138 -5.23 -4.86 -6.87
CA CYS A 138 -5.95 -5.73 -5.95
C CYS A 138 -5.87 -5.20 -4.52
N VAL A 139 -4.68 -4.92 -4.01
CA VAL A 139 -4.51 -4.40 -2.64
C VAL A 139 -5.28 -3.10 -2.44
N MET A 140 -5.22 -2.17 -3.39
CA MET A 140 -5.92 -0.88 -3.26
C MET A 140 -7.43 -1.03 -3.27
N ASP A 141 -7.99 -1.84 -4.17
CA ASP A 141 -9.43 -2.09 -4.26
C ASP A 141 -9.97 -2.76 -2.98
N GLU A 142 -9.15 -3.59 -2.34
CA GLU A 142 -9.53 -4.33 -1.16
C GLU A 142 -9.35 -3.53 0.15
N VAL A 143 -8.29 -2.72 0.25
CA VAL A 143 -8.10 -1.81 1.39
C VAL A 143 -9.25 -0.80 1.48
N THR A 144 -9.81 -0.34 0.35
CA THR A 144 -10.96 0.57 0.37
C THR A 144 -12.24 -0.11 0.91
N LYS A 145 -12.39 -1.41 0.72
CA LYS A 145 -13.56 -2.18 1.19
C LYS A 145 -13.42 -2.67 2.62
N LEU A 146 -12.20 -2.72 3.16
CA LEU A 146 -11.90 -3.27 4.48
C LEU A 146 -12.77 -2.71 5.60
N CYS A 147 -13.20 -1.45 5.48
CA CYS A 147 -14.05 -0.77 6.45
C CYS A 147 -15.51 -0.59 6.02
N GLU A 148 -15.89 -0.96 4.78
CA GLU A 148 -17.28 -0.85 4.31
C GLU A 148 -18.15 -1.98 4.84
N GLU A 149 -17.57 -3.15 5.11
CA GLU A 149 -18.31 -4.36 5.52
C GLU A 149 -18.32 -4.59 7.05
N HIS A 150 -17.63 -3.76 7.84
CA HIS A 150 -17.30 -4.04 9.25
C HIS A 150 -17.44 -2.83 10.21
N GLU A 151 -18.31 -1.87 9.89
CA GLU A 151 -18.79 -0.83 10.82
C GLU A 151 -20.20 -1.12 11.35
#